data_AF-A0A357ZFV9-F1
#
_entry.id   AF-A0A357ZFV9-F1
#
_cell.length_a   1.000
_cell.length_b   1.000
_cell.length_c   1.000
_cell.angle_alpha   90.00
_cell.angle_beta   90.00
_cell.angle_gamma   90.00
#
_symmetry.space_group_name_H-M   'P 1'
#
loop_
_entity.id
_entity.type
_entity.pdbx_description
1 polymer ?
#
loop_
_entity_poly.entity_id
_entity_poly.type
_entity_poly.pdbx_seq_one_letter_code
_entity_poly.pdbx_strand_id
1 'polypeptide(L)' 'MTKPLKVALLGSTGSIGLQTLDVARKNPESVQIVALAAHSDVEKLA' A
#
# COMPACT_ATOMS: atom_id res chain seq x y z
N MET A 1 11.13 14.79 14.38
CA MET A 1 10.39 13.63 13.88
C MET A 1 9.59 14.06 12.66
N THR A 2 9.94 13.55 11.47
CA THR A 2 9.24 13.85 10.22
C THR A 2 8.02 12.95 10.08
N LYS A 3 6.93 13.49 9.54
CA LYS A 3 5.68 12.76 9.31
C LYS A 3 5.88 11.70 8.21
N PRO A 4 5.27 10.50 8.30
CA PRO A 4 5.40 9.47 7.26
C PRO A 4 4.87 9.96 5.91
N LEU A 5 5.50 9.50 4.83
CA LEU A 5 5.07 9.76 3.46
C LEU A 5 3.71 9.11 3.21
N LYS A 6 2.73 9.90 2.81
CA LYS A 6 1.39 9.41 2.48
C LYS A 6 1.34 8.95 1.02
N VAL A 7 0.97 7.71 0.78
CA VAL A 7 0.97 7.10 -0.55
C VAL A 7 -0.40 6.53 -0.90
N ALA A 8 -0.87 6.83 -2.12
CA ALA A 8 -1.97 6.11 -2.76
C ALA A 8 -1.38 5.02 -3.66
N LEU A 9 -1.83 3.77 -3.49
CA LEU A 9 -1.30 2.61 -4.21
C LEU A 9 -2.29 2.12 -5.26
N LEU A 10 -1.93 2.26 -6.53
CA LEU A 10 -2.70 1.79 -7.69
C LEU A 10 -2.18 0.43 -8.14
N GLY A 11 -3.07 -0.56 -8.30
CA GLY A 11 -2.69 -1.95 -8.57
C GLY A 11 -2.25 -2.70 -7.31
N SER A 12 -2.88 -2.42 -6.17
CA SER A 12 -2.49 -2.96 -4.85
C SER A 12 -2.55 -4.49 -4.75
N THR A 13 -3.32 -5.15 -5.60
CA THR A 13 -3.49 -6.61 -5.62
C THR A 13 -2.56 -7.33 -6.60
N GLY A 14 -1.79 -6.59 -7.39
CA GLY A 14 -0.74 -7.13 -8.25
C GLY A 14 0.55 -7.44 -7.47
N SER A 15 1.52 -8.09 -8.12
CA SER A 15 2.79 -8.48 -7.51
C SER A 15 3.49 -7.32 -6.80
N ILE A 16 3.72 -6.22 -7.53
CA ILE A 16 4.35 -5.01 -6.98
C ILE A 16 3.51 -4.39 -5.86
N GLY A 17 2.18 -4.38 -6.00
CA GLY A 17 1.28 -3.83 -5.00
C GLY A 17 1.40 -4.57 -3.66
N LEU A 18 1.32 -5.90 -3.69
CA LEU A 18 1.44 -6.74 -2.49
C LEU A 18 2.81 -6.57 -1.82
N GLN A 19 3.89 -6.58 -2.61
CA GLN A 19 5.25 -6.37 -2.09
C GLN A 19 5.43 -4.96 -1.51
N THR A 20 4.80 -3.94 -2.12
CA THR A 20 4.80 -2.56 -1.62
C THR A 20 4.09 -2.46 -0.27
N LEU A 21 2.97 -3.16 -0.10
CA LEU A 21 2.27 -3.25 1.19
C LEU A 21 3.16 -3.88 2.26
N ASP A 22 3.94 -4.91 1.93
CA ASP A 22 4.86 -5.53 2.88
C ASP A 22 5.98 -4.59 3.31
N VAL A 23 6.52 -3.79 2.39
CA VAL A 23 7.52 -2.75 2.72
C VAL A 23 6.91 -1.67 3.61
N ALA A 24 5.70 -1.18 3.29
CA ALA A 24 5.03 -0.16 4.09
C ALA A 24 4.70 -0.67 5.50
N ARG A 25 4.26 -1.93 5.65
CA ARG A 25 4.02 -2.57 6.96
C ARG A 25 5.28 -2.67 7.82
N LYS A 26 6.44 -2.87 7.20
CA LYS A 26 7.73 -2.97 7.90
C LYS A 26 8.33 -1.61 8.28
N ASN A 27 7.87 -0.51 7.67
CA ASN A 27 8.41 0.84 7.86
C ASN A 27 7.29 1.88 8.10
N PRO A 28 6.43 1.70 9.12
CA PRO A 28 5.26 2.55 9.35
C PRO A 28 5.61 4.01 9.71
N GLU A 29 6.81 4.26 10.24
CA GLU A 29 7.32 5.62 10.51
C GLU A 29 7.74 6.36 9.24
N SER A 30 8.04 5.61 8.18
CA SER A 30 8.53 6.14 6.90
C SER A 30 7.40 6.30 5.88
N VAL A 31 6.48 5.32 5.80
CA VAL A 31 5.43 5.28 4.77
C VAL A 31 4.08 4.92 5.38
N GLN A 32 3.05 5.67 4.99
CA GLN A 32 1.65 5.41 5.31
C GLN A 32 0.84 5.26 4.03
N ILE A 33 0.28 4.07 3.78
CA ILE A 33 -0.68 3.86 2.69
C ILE A 33 -2.02 4.46 3.11
N VAL A 34 -2.55 5.38 2.30
CA VAL A 34 -3.79 6.12 2.59
C VAL A 34 -4.92 5.81 1.62
N ALA A 35 -4.62 5.15 0.50
CA ALA A 35 -5.60 4.69 -0.47
C ALA A 35 -5.09 3.45 -1.21
N LEU A 36 -6.01 2.56 -1.57
CA LEU A 36 -5.77 1.37 -2.36
C LEU A 36 -6.69 1.39 -3.58
N ALA A 37 -6.18 0.96 -4.73
CA ALA A 37 -6.99 0.70 -5.91
C ALA A 37 -6.55 -0.60 -6.57
N ALA A 38 -7.52 -1.38 -7.04
CA ALA A 38 -7.30 -2.58 -7.83
C ALA A 38 -8.25 -2.60 -9.03
N HIS A 39 -7.96 -3.42 -10.04
CA HIS A 39 -8.80 -3.53 -11.22
C HIS A 39 -10.08 -4.35 -10.97
N SER A 40 -9.93 -5.63 -10.58
CA SER A 40 -11.06 -6.56 -10.45
C SER A 40 -11.01 -7.49 -9.24
N ASP A 41 -9.89 -7.56 -8.53
CA ASP A 41 -9.68 -8.50 -7.41
C ASP A 41 -10.15 -7.87 -6.08
N VAL A 42 -11.48 -7.89 -5.87
CA VAL A 42 -12.12 -7.29 -4.68
C VAL A 42 -11.81 -8.09 -3.42
N GLU A 43 -11.63 -9.41 -3.52
CA GLU A 43 -11.32 -10.25 -2.36
C GLU A 43 -9.99 -9.88 -1.72
N LYS A 44 -8.94 -9.62 -2.51
CA LYS A 44 -7.66 -9.16 -1.96
C LYS A 44 -7.65 -7.71 -1.46
N LEU A 45 -8.70 -6.94 -1.74
CA LEU A 45 -8.88 -5.58 -1.23
C LEU A 45 -9.57 -5.55 0.15
N ALA A 46 -10.33 -6.60 0.48
CA ALA A 46 -11.07 -6.73 1.74
C ALA A 46 -10.13 -7.05 2.92
#